data_AF-A0AAN1PJR9-F1
#
_entry.id   AF-A0AAN1PJR9-F1
#
_cell.length_a   1.000
_cell.length_b   1.000
_cell.length_c   1.000
_cell.angle_alpha   90.00
_cell.angle_beta   90.00
_cell.angle_gamma   90.00
#
_symmetry.space_group_name_H-M   'P 1'
#
loop_
_entity.id
_entity.type
_entity.pdbx_description
1 polymer ?
#
loop_
_entity_poly.entity_id
_entity_poly.type
_entity_poly.pdbx_seq_one_letter_code
_entity_poly.pdbx_strand_id
1 'polypeptide(L)'
;MTDPTNWPDPNRPGVPMYPERDGWHVMEGRAAGQTALTHWNGREWGGGEQVRALNTSPEWYRYVGPVLTPTQINEMLAAERERCVKVTTEVSDTYYAHREEAESDDERIYADERMCAAQECAEAIRNLGDAP
;
A
#
# COMPACT_ATOMS: atom_id res chain seq x y z
N MET A 1 28.69 11.47 -4.71
CA MET A 1 27.48 11.18 -3.94
C MET A 1 26.55 10.46 -4.90
N THR A 2 26.30 9.16 -4.70
CA THR A 2 25.37 8.44 -5.58
C THR A 2 23.98 8.89 -5.22
N ASP A 3 23.29 9.57 -6.14
CA ASP A 3 21.86 9.84 -5.95
C ASP A 3 21.14 8.51 -5.70
N PRO A 4 20.14 8.46 -4.80
CA PRO A 4 19.36 7.24 -4.59
C PRO A 4 18.52 6.92 -5.83
N THR A 5 18.52 5.66 -6.24
CA THR A 5 17.81 5.17 -7.43
C THR A 5 16.31 4.91 -7.19
N ASN A 6 15.83 5.04 -5.94
CA ASN A 6 14.45 4.77 -5.53
C ASN A 6 13.89 3.38 -5.90
N TRP A 7 14.75 2.43 -6.30
CA TRP A 7 14.32 1.07 -6.54
C TRP A 7 13.74 0.47 -5.23
N PRO A 8 12.67 -0.34 -5.31
CA PRO A 8 12.04 -0.94 -4.12
C PRO A 8 13.02 -1.74 -3.27
N ASP A 9 13.96 -2.43 -3.91
CA ASP A 9 15.11 -3.05 -3.28
C ASP A 9 16.40 -2.36 -3.78
N PRO A 10 17.08 -1.57 -2.93
CA PRO A 10 18.34 -0.91 -3.29
C PRO A 10 19.45 -1.87 -3.73
N ASN A 11 19.42 -3.13 -3.27
CA ASN A 11 20.40 -4.15 -3.65
C ASN A 11 20.05 -4.87 -4.95
N ARG A 12 18.86 -4.59 -5.51
CA ARG A 12 18.35 -5.24 -6.72
C ARG A 12 17.73 -4.21 -7.68
N PRO A 13 18.53 -3.25 -8.17
CA PRO A 13 18.06 -2.26 -9.14
C PRO A 13 17.59 -2.93 -10.43
N GLY A 14 16.58 -2.34 -11.07
CA GLY A 14 15.97 -2.88 -12.28
C GLY A 14 14.78 -3.79 -12.02
N VAL A 15 14.41 -4.03 -10.75
CA VAL A 15 13.24 -4.84 -10.39
C VAL A 15 12.15 -3.93 -9.80
N PRO A 16 10.95 -3.89 -10.40
CA PRO A 16 9.90 -2.99 -9.96
C PRO A 16 9.23 -3.42 -8.65
N MET A 17 8.33 -2.57 -8.17
CA MET A 17 7.37 -2.94 -7.15
C MET A 17 6.37 -3.94 -7.76
N TYR A 18 6.10 -5.05 -7.07
CA TYR A 18 5.27 -6.16 -7.55
C TYR A 18 5.84 -6.86 -8.80
N PRO A 19 7.10 -7.34 -8.76
CA PRO A 19 7.78 -7.90 -9.94
C PRO A 19 7.13 -9.18 -10.49
N GLU A 20 6.28 -9.84 -9.71
CA GLU A 20 5.48 -11.00 -10.12
C GLU A 20 4.28 -10.66 -11.01
N ARG A 21 3.94 -9.37 -11.17
CA ARG A 21 2.81 -8.89 -11.96
C ARG A 21 3.31 -8.14 -13.18
N ASP A 22 2.56 -8.19 -14.28
CA ASP A 22 2.79 -7.27 -15.39
C ASP A 22 2.17 -5.89 -15.10
N GLY A 23 2.68 -4.86 -15.76
CA GLY A 23 2.15 -3.52 -15.57
C GLY A 23 3.01 -2.40 -16.12
N TRP A 24 2.42 -1.22 -16.17
CA TRP A 24 3.12 0.00 -16.55
C TRP A 24 3.77 0.64 -15.32
N HIS A 25 4.97 1.17 -15.49
CA HIS A 25 5.72 1.89 -14.46
C HIS A 25 6.31 3.17 -15.04
N VAL A 26 6.51 4.15 -14.16
CA VAL A 26 7.17 5.41 -14.48
C VAL A 26 8.62 5.34 -14.03
N MET A 27 9.52 5.73 -14.93
CA MET A 27 10.96 5.78 -14.74
C MET A 27 11.49 7.16 -15.09
N GLU A 28 12.54 7.61 -14.41
CA GLU A 28 13.27 8.85 -14.76
C GLU A 28 14.71 8.54 -15.13
N GLY A 29 15.15 8.95 -16.31
CA GLY A 29 16.54 8.84 -16.74
C GLY A 29 17.42 9.92 -16.08
N ARG A 30 18.51 9.51 -15.43
CA ARG A 30 19.39 10.41 -14.67
C ARG A 30 20.15 11.42 -15.52
N ALA A 31 20.54 11.03 -16.73
CA ALA A 31 21.41 11.85 -17.57
C ALA A 31 20.69 13.00 -18.30
N ALA A 32 19.36 12.91 -18.45
CA ALA A 32 18.59 13.86 -19.27
C ALA A 32 17.26 14.31 -18.64
N GLY A 33 16.93 13.85 -17.43
CA GLY A 33 15.65 14.16 -16.77
C GLY A 33 14.42 13.65 -17.54
N GLN A 34 14.61 12.69 -18.45
CA GLN A 34 13.53 12.17 -19.27
C GLN A 34 12.67 11.20 -18.43
N THR A 35 11.40 11.54 -18.27
CA THR A 35 10.40 10.62 -17.72
C THR A 35 9.91 9.67 -18.81
N ALA A 36 9.97 8.37 -18.55
CA ALA A 36 9.54 7.32 -19.46
C ALA A 36 8.45 6.46 -18.82
N LEU A 37 7.46 6.10 -19.62
CA LEU A 37 6.46 5.09 -19.29
C LEU A 37 6.92 3.76 -19.89
N THR A 38 7.12 2.74 -19.04
CA THR A 38 7.72 1.46 -19.44
C THR A 38 6.92 0.30 -18.89
N HIS A 39 6.76 -0.76 -19.67
CA HIS A 39 5.96 -1.92 -19.28
C HIS A 39 6.86 -3.01 -18.72
N TRP A 40 6.55 -3.54 -17.54
CA TRP A 40 7.17 -4.74 -17.00
C TRP A 40 6.30 -5.95 -17.33
N ASN A 41 6.89 -7.04 -17.83
CA ASN A 41 6.14 -8.25 -18.24
C ASN A 41 6.30 -9.43 -17.25
N GLY A 42 6.80 -9.19 -16.04
CA GLY A 42 7.13 -10.23 -15.06
C GLY A 42 8.59 -10.71 -15.14
N ARG A 43 9.35 -10.32 -16.18
CA ARG A 43 10.73 -10.76 -16.38
C ARG A 43 11.67 -9.64 -16.83
N GLU A 44 11.23 -8.77 -17.72
CA GLU A 44 12.03 -7.71 -18.30
C GLU A 44 11.20 -6.47 -18.62
N TRP A 45 11.90 -5.34 -18.78
CA TRP A 45 11.32 -4.08 -19.21
C TRP A 45 11.09 -4.06 -20.72
N GLY A 46 9.84 -3.86 -21.11
CA GLY A 46 9.36 -3.62 -22.47
C GLY A 46 9.13 -2.14 -22.76
N GLY A 47 9.55 -1.72 -23.95
CA GLY A 47 9.49 -0.35 -24.47
C GLY A 47 10.58 -0.16 -25.51
N GLY A 48 10.57 0.95 -26.26
CA GLY A 48 11.54 1.22 -27.35
C GLY A 48 13.03 1.18 -26.93
N GLU A 49 13.93 1.52 -27.84
CA GLU A 49 15.39 1.39 -27.64
C GLU A 49 15.91 2.03 -26.34
N GLN A 50 15.34 3.17 -25.92
CA GLN A 50 15.66 3.86 -24.67
C GLN A 50 15.30 3.05 -23.40
N VAL A 51 14.38 2.09 -23.49
CA VAL A 51 13.93 1.23 -22.40
C VAL A 51 14.76 -0.06 -22.35
N ARG A 52 15.44 -0.46 -23.43
CA ARG A 52 16.35 -1.61 -23.40
C ARG A 52 17.52 -1.41 -22.44
N ALA A 53 18.01 -0.18 -22.31
CA ALA A 53 19.06 0.17 -21.35
C ALA A 53 18.63 -0.02 -19.89
N LEU A 54 17.32 -0.03 -19.56
CA LEU A 54 16.86 -0.39 -18.21
C LEU A 54 17.20 -1.83 -17.84
N ASN A 55 17.20 -2.75 -18.81
CA ASN A 55 17.52 -4.15 -18.54
C ASN A 55 19.03 -4.40 -18.37
N THR A 56 19.88 -3.56 -18.95
CA THR A 56 21.35 -3.74 -18.91
C THR A 56 22.05 -2.80 -17.94
N SER A 57 21.46 -1.63 -17.67
CA SER A 57 22.09 -0.54 -16.92
C SER A 57 21.04 0.23 -16.08
N PRO A 58 20.30 -0.47 -15.18
CA PRO A 58 19.21 0.13 -14.39
C PRO A 58 19.66 1.23 -13.42
N GLU A 59 20.96 1.32 -13.10
CA GLU A 59 21.55 2.35 -12.25
C GLU A 59 21.47 3.77 -12.84
N TRP A 60 21.26 3.89 -14.16
CA TRP A 60 21.03 5.16 -14.84
C TRP A 60 19.60 5.68 -14.72
N TYR A 61 18.74 4.93 -14.06
CA TYR A 61 17.34 5.27 -13.90
C TYR A 61 16.96 5.38 -12.43
N ARG A 62 15.96 6.22 -12.20
CA ARG A 62 15.27 6.33 -10.92
C ARG A 62 13.88 5.73 -11.09
N TYR A 63 13.53 4.81 -10.20
CA TYR A 63 12.18 4.27 -10.13
C TYR A 63 11.24 5.29 -9.50
N VAL A 64 10.15 5.64 -10.20
CA VAL A 64 9.12 6.54 -9.67
C VAL A 64 7.99 5.74 -9.03
N GLY A 65 7.44 4.76 -9.75
CA GLY A 65 6.36 3.94 -9.22
C GLY A 65 5.57 3.18 -10.29
N PRO A 66 4.66 2.28 -9.86
CA PRO A 66 3.71 1.63 -10.76
C PRO A 66 2.63 2.62 -11.20
N VAL A 67 2.14 2.47 -12.42
CA VAL A 67 0.93 3.13 -12.92
C VAL A 67 -0.24 2.24 -12.62
N LEU A 68 -1.03 2.64 -11.63
CA LEU A 68 -2.18 1.88 -11.18
C LEU A 68 -3.45 2.34 -11.88
N THR A 69 -4.26 1.38 -12.30
CA THR A 69 -5.63 1.64 -12.77
C THR A 69 -6.53 2.07 -11.61
N PRO A 70 -7.63 2.79 -11.89
CA PRO A 70 -8.64 3.09 -10.86
C PRO A 70 -9.13 1.83 -10.13
N THR A 71 -9.31 0.71 -10.84
CA THR A 71 -9.69 -0.57 -10.23
C THR A 71 -8.66 -1.07 -9.23
N GLN A 72 -7.38 -1.09 -9.60
CA GLN A 72 -6.30 -1.52 -8.70
C GLN A 72 -6.20 -0.61 -7.46
N ILE A 73 -6.37 0.70 -7.63
CA ILE A 73 -6.40 1.65 -6.50
C ILE A 73 -7.59 1.32 -5.58
N ASN A 74 -8.78 1.10 -6.14
CA ASN A 74 -9.96 0.75 -5.35
C ASN A 74 -9.79 -0.56 -4.59
N GLU A 75 -9.22 -1.59 -5.23
CA GLU A 75 -8.90 -2.86 -4.57
C GLU A 75 -7.89 -2.70 -3.44
N MET A 76 -6.82 -1.92 -3.64
CA MET A 76 -5.83 -1.63 -2.60
C MET A 76 -6.46 -0.88 -1.41
N LEU A 77 -7.30 0.11 -1.68
CA LEU A 77 -8.00 0.88 -0.65
C LEU A 77 -9.01 0.00 0.11
N ALA A 78 -9.78 -0.83 -0.58
CA ALA A 78 -10.70 -1.78 0.05
C ALA A 78 -9.94 -2.76 0.96
N ALA A 79 -8.83 -3.32 0.48
CA ALA A 79 -8.00 -4.23 1.28
C ALA A 79 -7.38 -3.54 2.51
N GLU A 80 -6.99 -2.27 2.41
CA GLU A 80 -6.50 -1.49 3.56
C GLU A 80 -7.61 -1.19 4.56
N ARG A 81 -8.82 -0.84 4.10
CA ARG A 81 -9.98 -0.65 4.98
C ARG A 81 -10.28 -1.91 5.78
N GLU A 82 -10.29 -3.08 5.14
CA GLU A 82 -10.50 -4.34 5.86
C GLU A 82 -9.40 -4.64 6.89
N ARG A 83 -8.13 -4.27 6.62
CA ARG A 83 -7.05 -4.35 7.63
C ARG A 83 -7.31 -3.43 8.81
N CYS A 84 -7.71 -2.18 8.57
CA CYS A 84 -8.03 -1.21 9.62
C CYS A 84 -9.26 -1.64 10.45
N VAL A 85 -10.29 -2.16 9.79
CA VAL A 85 -11.48 -2.72 10.42
C VAL A 85 -11.08 -3.85 11.36
N LYS A 86 -10.26 -4.80 10.88
CA LYS A 86 -9.78 -5.91 11.70
C LYS A 86 -9.10 -5.45 12.98
N VAL A 87 -8.16 -4.51 12.88
CA VAL A 87 -7.46 -3.96 14.06
C VAL A 87 -8.44 -3.30 15.03
N THR A 88 -9.41 -2.55 14.51
CA THR A 88 -10.43 -1.91 15.34
C THR A 88 -11.36 -2.92 16.01
N THR A 89 -11.73 -3.99 15.30
CA THR A 89 -12.52 -5.10 15.88
C THR A 89 -11.74 -5.82 16.98
N GLU A 90 -10.44 -6.06 16.81
CA GLU A 90 -9.59 -6.66 17.86
C GLU A 90 -9.54 -5.79 19.14
N VAL A 91 -9.57 -4.46 18.99
CA VAL A 91 -9.71 -3.53 20.13
C VAL A 91 -11.08 -3.69 20.81
N SER A 92 -12.16 -3.77 20.02
CA SER A 92 -13.50 -4.01 20.55
C SER A 92 -13.58 -5.33 21.33
N ASP A 93 -13.05 -6.42 20.78
CA ASP A 93 -13.02 -7.74 21.39
C ASP A 93 -12.22 -7.73 22.71
N THR A 94 -11.14 -6.96 22.76
CA THR A 94 -10.35 -6.78 23.99
C THR A 94 -11.18 -6.12 25.09
N TYR A 95 -11.92 -5.07 24.77
CA TYR A 95 -12.79 -4.40 25.75
C TYR A 95 -14.03 -5.21 26.10
N TYR A 96 -14.52 -6.05 25.19
CA TYR A 96 -15.54 -7.04 25.51
C TYR A 96 -15.06 -8.01 26.60
N ALA A 97 -13.83 -8.53 26.50
CA ALA A 97 -13.25 -9.37 27.55
C ALA A 97 -13.10 -8.62 28.89
N HIS A 98 -12.61 -7.37 28.87
CA HIS A 98 -12.51 -6.54 30.07
C HIS A 98 -13.87 -6.29 30.75
N ARG A 99 -14.95 -6.16 29.97
CA ARG A 99 -16.30 -6.01 30.49
C ARG A 99 -16.79 -7.25 31.24
N GLU A 100 -16.41 -8.45 30.78
CA GLU A 100 -16.78 -9.71 31.43
C GLU A 100 -15.95 -9.98 32.70
N GLU A 101 -14.74 -9.42 32.76
CA GLU A 101 -13.84 -9.51 33.93
C GLU A 101 -14.02 -8.37 34.94
N ALA A 102 -14.86 -7.37 34.65
CA ALA A 102 -15.03 -6.19 35.48
C ALA A 102 -15.55 -6.52 36.89
N GLU A 103 -14.92 -5.95 37.91
CA GLU A 103 -15.28 -6.16 39.32
C GLU A 103 -16.24 -5.07 39.84
N SER A 104 -16.45 -4.02 39.05
CA SER A 104 -17.32 -2.89 39.38
C SER A 104 -18.15 -2.42 38.18
N ASP A 105 -19.26 -1.74 38.49
CA ASP A 105 -20.11 -1.13 37.47
C ASP A 105 -19.36 -0.05 36.67
N ASP A 106 -18.49 0.73 37.32
CA ASP A 106 -17.70 1.78 36.67
C ASP A 106 -16.71 1.20 35.64
N GLU A 107 -16.03 0.11 35.98
CA GLU A 107 -15.15 -0.61 35.05
C GLU A 107 -15.93 -1.22 33.88
N ARG A 108 -17.11 -1.78 34.18
CA ARG A 108 -18.00 -2.35 33.17
C ARG A 108 -18.48 -1.28 32.19
N ILE A 109 -18.89 -0.11 32.68
CA ILE A 109 -19.32 1.03 31.86
C ILE A 109 -18.16 1.52 30.99
N TYR A 110 -16.98 1.70 31.57
CA TYR A 110 -15.79 2.12 30.82
C TYR A 110 -15.44 1.15 29.68
N ALA A 111 -15.49 -0.16 29.95
CA ALA A 111 -15.24 -1.18 28.95
C ALA A 111 -16.31 -1.18 27.84
N ASP A 112 -17.58 -1.00 28.21
CA ASP A 112 -18.71 -0.92 27.27
C ASP A 112 -18.58 0.30 26.33
N GLU A 113 -18.26 1.48 26.87
CA GLU A 113 -18.03 2.70 26.08
C GLU A 113 -16.90 2.52 25.06
N ARG A 114 -15.79 1.91 25.46
CA ARG A 114 -14.64 1.67 24.58
C ARG A 114 -14.92 0.62 23.52
N MET A 115 -15.62 -0.44 23.88
CA MET A 115 -16.08 -1.47 22.95
C MET A 115 -16.99 -0.86 21.87
N CYS A 116 -17.98 -0.04 22.27
CA CYS A 116 -18.91 0.63 21.36
C CYS A 116 -18.17 1.60 20.44
N ALA A 117 -17.30 2.45 20.98
CA ALA A 117 -16.52 3.39 20.18
C ALA A 117 -15.65 2.70 19.13
N ALA A 118 -15.05 1.54 19.47
CA ALA A 118 -14.29 0.74 18.51
C ALA A 118 -15.21 0.17 17.42
N GLN A 119 -16.40 -0.35 17.75
CA GLN A 119 -17.35 -0.86 16.76
C GLN A 119 -17.81 0.25 15.80
N GLU A 120 -18.17 1.42 16.31
CA GLU A 120 -18.55 2.59 15.51
C GLU A 120 -17.42 3.00 14.56
N CYS A 121 -16.16 2.99 15.03
CA CYS A 121 -15.01 3.25 14.17
C CYS A 121 -14.86 2.21 13.06
N ALA A 122 -15.04 0.92 13.37
CA ALA A 122 -14.96 -0.14 12.38
C ALA A 122 -16.04 0.00 11.30
N GLU A 123 -17.27 0.33 11.68
CA GLU A 123 -18.37 0.59 10.75
C GLU A 123 -18.09 1.83 9.89
N ALA A 124 -17.63 2.92 10.51
CA ALA A 124 -17.26 4.13 9.77
C ALA A 124 -16.18 3.85 8.73
N ILE A 125 -15.15 3.04 9.07
CA ILE A 125 -14.07 2.68 8.14
C ILE A 125 -14.58 1.84 6.96
N ARG A 126 -15.49 0.88 7.19
CA ARG A 126 -16.08 0.08 6.10
C ARG A 126 -16.80 0.95 5.08
N ASN A 127 -17.49 1.99 5.56
CA ASN A 127 -18.27 2.91 4.72
C ASN A 127 -17.41 4.05 4.12
N LEU A 128 -16.10 4.10 4.40
CA LEU A 128 -15.23 5.09 3.76
C LEU A 128 -15.16 4.81 2.25
N GLY A 129 -15.57 5.78 1.44
CA GLY A 129 -15.60 5.65 -0.02
C GLY A 129 -16.99 5.42 -0.60
N ASP A 130 -17.97 5.07 0.24
CA ASP A 130 -19.39 5.11 -0.09
C ASP A 130 -19.89 6.54 0.08
N ALA A 131 -19.35 7.47 -0.72
CA ALA A 131 -19.94 8.80 -0.83
C ALA A 131 -21.33 8.67 -1.49
N PRO A 132 -22.33 9.48 -1.08
CA PRO A 132 -23.61 9.56 -1.79
C PRO A 132 -23.46 10.00 -3.26
#